data_AF-E0TGT0-F1
#
_entry.id   AF-E0TGT0-F1
#
_cell.length_a   1.000
_cell.length_b   1.000
_cell.length_c   1.000
_cell.angle_alpha   90.00
_cell.angle_beta   90.00
_cell.angle_gamma   90.00
#
_symmetry.space_group_name_H-M   'P 1'
#
loop_
_entity.id
_entity.type
_entity.pdbx_description
1 polymer ?
#
loop_
_entity_poly.entity_id
_entity_poly.type
_entity_poly.pdbx_seq_one_letter_code
_entity_poly.pdbx_strand_id
1 'polypeptide(L)'
;MGKNEEGAVKGVAGLFLGLFAAGSALGTMVVLSTSPARPSPEPLRNLVVEARAAGQAASPHAPKDDAGSIDLGEVHLRSPSPPWRRVDFHARPRIALVIDDMGYSWAAYDRLNDLPVPLTMAFLPFSADAQEMIDALWPRHDAIVHLPMEPIAETHLAGPGMLSTDMDADAIKWGLLAALSQLRGYSGVNNHTGSRFTADRARMAVVLGELNRRGLFFLDSITTPRPVAHLIAEAEGFSVLERNVFLDSDYDTLTSQQVRTQLAKLERIAQSEGQAIGIGHPYAITLDVVERWAEDVEARGFSLVLVKDLAPRPRHRTLADLR
;
A
#
# COMPACT_ATOMS: atom_id res chain seq x y z
N MET A 1 39.11 39.28 -51.93
CA MET A 1 40.10 38.82 -52.91
C MET A 1 41.31 38.30 -52.15
N GLY A 2 41.68 37.02 -52.33
CA GLY A 2 42.97 36.39 -51.98
C GLY A 2 43.34 36.31 -50.49
N LYS A 3 43.31 35.16 -49.81
CA LYS A 3 44.13 33.93 -49.94
C LYS A 3 45.50 33.99 -49.24
N ASN A 4 45.69 32.93 -48.44
CA ASN A 4 46.92 32.21 -48.06
C ASN A 4 47.74 32.81 -46.91
N GLU A 5 47.87 32.16 -45.75
CA GLU A 5 48.50 30.86 -45.39
C GLU A 5 50.04 30.87 -45.33
N GLU A 6 50.49 30.24 -44.22
CA GLU A 6 51.79 29.65 -43.90
C GLU A 6 52.98 30.51 -43.43
N GLY A 7 53.60 30.09 -42.32
CA GLY A 7 55.05 30.13 -42.20
C GLY A 7 55.68 30.36 -40.82
N ALA A 8 55.92 29.27 -40.08
CA ALA A 8 57.15 28.93 -39.35
C ALA A 8 57.65 29.73 -38.11
N VAL A 9 57.54 29.05 -36.95
CA VAL A 9 58.59 28.66 -35.95
C VAL A 9 59.84 29.54 -35.80
N LYS A 10 60.16 30.03 -34.57
CA LYS A 10 61.54 30.09 -34.00
C LYS A 10 61.61 30.17 -32.46
N GLY A 11 62.40 29.27 -31.85
CA GLY A 11 63.32 29.48 -30.70
C GLY A 11 62.69 29.52 -29.31
N VAL A 12 63.28 29.05 -28.21
CA VAL A 12 64.69 29.05 -27.76
C VAL A 12 64.82 27.98 -26.64
N ALA A 13 65.63 26.94 -26.82
CA ALA A 13 66.93 26.71 -26.17
C ALA A 13 66.99 26.91 -24.63
N GLY A 14 67.18 25.82 -23.91
CA GLY A 14 67.52 25.80 -22.48
C GLY A 14 68.20 24.47 -22.12
N LEU A 15 69.52 24.45 -22.30
CA LEU A 15 70.44 23.36 -22.01
C LEU A 15 70.82 23.38 -20.52
N PHE A 16 70.68 22.28 -19.77
CA PHE A 16 71.58 21.99 -18.66
C PHE A 16 71.88 20.48 -18.55
N LEU A 17 73.16 20.25 -18.27
CA LEU A 17 73.98 19.06 -18.44
C LEU A 17 73.97 18.22 -17.14
N GLY A 18 73.96 16.89 -17.23
CA GLY A 18 74.19 15.99 -16.09
C GLY A 18 74.31 14.53 -16.50
N LEU A 19 75.46 13.91 -16.24
CA LEU A 19 76.04 12.69 -16.81
C LEU A 19 75.65 11.36 -16.09
N PHE A 20 75.61 10.27 -16.89
CA PHE A 20 75.87 8.83 -16.61
C PHE A 20 75.05 8.04 -15.57
N ALA A 21 74.36 6.96 -15.99
CA ALA A 21 74.90 5.59 -16.08
C ALA A 21 73.78 4.56 -16.38
N ALA A 22 74.19 3.44 -17.01
CA ALA A 22 73.38 2.38 -17.59
C ALA A 22 72.58 1.53 -16.58
N GLY A 23 71.49 0.90 -17.05
CA GLY A 23 70.93 -0.26 -16.35
C GLY A 23 69.48 -0.62 -16.68
N SER A 24 69.34 -1.55 -17.62
CA SER A 24 68.34 -2.64 -17.64
C SER A 24 66.84 -2.31 -17.66
N ALA A 25 66.24 -2.69 -18.79
CA ALA A 25 64.82 -2.85 -18.99
C ALA A 25 64.20 -3.86 -18.00
N LEU A 26 63.17 -3.42 -17.26
CA LEU A 26 62.08 -4.27 -16.81
C LEU A 26 60.77 -3.54 -17.08
N GLY A 27 59.87 -4.20 -17.81
CA GLY A 27 58.61 -3.65 -18.27
C GLY A 27 57.66 -3.38 -17.11
N THR A 28 57.23 -2.12 -16.99
CA THR A 28 56.12 -1.71 -16.13
C THR A 28 54.83 -1.83 -16.95
N MET A 29 54.03 -2.85 -16.65
CA MET A 29 52.66 -2.97 -17.14
C MET A 29 51.80 -1.97 -16.36
N VAL A 30 51.54 -0.79 -16.94
CA VAL A 30 50.55 0.15 -16.41
C VAL A 30 49.18 -0.30 -16.92
N VAL A 31 48.38 -0.91 -16.04
CA VAL A 31 46.95 -1.09 -16.27
C VAL A 31 46.28 0.26 -16.05
N LEU A 32 46.01 0.98 -17.14
CA LEU A 32 45.09 2.12 -17.13
C LEU A 32 43.67 1.57 -16.98
N SER A 33 43.12 1.68 -15.77
CA SER A 33 41.70 1.48 -15.50
C SER A 33 40.89 2.58 -16.19
N THR A 34 40.35 2.29 -17.37
CA THR A 34 39.37 3.16 -18.03
C THR A 34 37.98 2.85 -17.44
N SER A 35 37.51 3.70 -16.52
CA SER A 35 36.09 3.73 -16.14
C SER A 35 35.23 4.06 -17.36
N PRO A 36 34.14 3.34 -17.64
CA PRO A 36 33.19 3.75 -18.66
C PRO A 36 32.44 5.00 -18.20
N ALA A 37 32.30 5.96 -19.11
CA ALA A 37 31.57 7.21 -18.92
C ALA A 37 30.08 6.95 -18.62
N ARG A 38 29.51 7.73 -17.69
CA ARG A 38 28.06 7.77 -17.42
C ARG A 38 27.31 8.27 -18.66
N PRO A 39 26.22 7.63 -19.09
CA PRO A 39 25.33 8.23 -20.09
C PRO A 39 24.58 9.43 -19.48
N SER A 40 24.44 10.47 -20.30
CA SER A 40 23.67 11.70 -20.05
C SER A 40 22.16 11.43 -19.90
N PRO A 41 21.42 12.23 -19.11
CA PRO A 41 19.99 12.00 -18.88
C PRO A 41 19.13 12.55 -20.03
N GLU A 42 18.01 11.84 -20.25
CA GLU A 42 16.86 12.12 -21.14
C GLU A 42 16.95 11.66 -22.62
N PRO A 43 15.87 11.00 -23.12
CA PRO A 43 14.47 11.41 -22.90
C PRO A 43 13.62 10.39 -22.13
N LEU A 44 13.31 10.67 -20.86
CA LEU A 44 12.18 10.07 -20.13
C LEU A 44 10.86 10.79 -20.45
N ARG A 45 10.93 11.95 -21.13
CA ARG A 45 9.76 12.66 -21.67
C ARG A 45 8.83 11.82 -22.56
N ASN A 46 9.32 10.81 -23.26
CA ASN A 46 8.47 10.04 -24.20
C ASN A 46 7.65 8.94 -23.52
N LEU A 47 8.11 8.38 -22.39
CA LEU A 47 7.35 7.37 -21.63
C LEU A 47 6.14 7.99 -20.89
N VAL A 48 6.25 9.25 -20.46
CA VAL A 48 5.15 9.97 -19.80
C VAL A 48 4.03 10.36 -20.79
N VAL A 49 4.35 10.52 -22.07
CA VAL A 49 3.37 10.88 -23.11
C VAL A 49 2.60 9.66 -23.60
N GLU A 50 3.23 8.49 -23.76
CA GLU A 50 2.56 7.26 -24.18
C GLU A 50 1.60 6.71 -23.11
N ALA A 51 1.95 6.82 -21.83
CA ALA A 51 1.05 6.47 -20.72
C ALA A 51 -0.22 7.34 -20.68
N ARG A 52 -0.16 8.57 -21.21
CA ARG A 52 -1.31 9.49 -21.26
C ARG A 52 -2.24 9.25 -22.45
N ALA A 53 -1.74 8.65 -23.54
CA ALA A 53 -2.52 8.39 -24.74
C ALA A 53 -3.26 7.03 -24.70
N ALA A 54 -2.75 6.04 -23.96
CA ALA A 54 -3.41 4.73 -23.82
C ALA A 54 -4.66 4.76 -22.91
N GLY A 55 -4.83 5.82 -22.10
CA GLY A 55 -6.02 6.04 -21.27
C GLY A 55 -7.25 6.59 -22.03
N GLN A 56 -7.21 6.65 -23.36
CA GLN A 56 -8.31 7.19 -24.18
C GLN A 56 -8.60 6.30 -25.40
N ALA A 57 -9.00 5.04 -25.18
CA ALA A 57 -9.87 4.34 -26.13
C ALA A 57 -10.44 3.05 -25.54
N ALA A 58 -11.73 2.83 -25.84
CA ALA A 58 -12.51 1.59 -25.74
C ALA A 58 -13.16 1.26 -24.40
N SER A 59 -14.41 1.72 -24.27
CA SER A 59 -15.45 1.09 -23.46
C SER A 59 -16.22 0.09 -24.33
N PRO A 60 -16.55 -1.10 -23.81
CA PRO A 60 -17.78 -1.76 -24.22
C PRO A 60 -18.67 -2.15 -23.02
N HIS A 61 -19.97 -1.99 -23.26
CA HIS A 61 -21.12 -2.40 -22.44
C HIS A 61 -20.95 -3.73 -21.71
N ALA A 62 -21.34 -3.75 -20.43
CA ALA A 62 -21.71 -4.96 -19.72
C ALA A 62 -23.04 -5.53 -20.27
N PRO A 63 -23.19 -6.86 -20.39
CA PRO A 63 -24.41 -7.49 -20.89
C PRO A 63 -25.55 -7.36 -19.89
N LYS A 64 -26.78 -7.30 -20.41
CA LYS A 64 -28.02 -7.33 -19.63
C LYS A 64 -28.28 -8.75 -19.13
N ASP A 65 -28.59 -8.87 -17.85
CA ASP A 65 -28.95 -10.10 -17.17
C ASP A 65 -30.34 -10.59 -17.63
N ASP A 66 -30.37 -11.61 -18.49
CA ASP A 66 -31.54 -12.47 -18.71
C ASP A 66 -31.12 -13.91 -18.36
N ALA A 67 -31.27 -14.32 -17.10
CA ALA A 67 -31.24 -15.73 -16.71
C ALA A 67 -32.15 -15.97 -15.49
N GLY A 68 -33.09 -16.89 -15.68
CA GLY A 68 -34.24 -17.13 -14.81
C GLY A 68 -33.92 -17.49 -13.37
N SER A 69 -34.89 -17.15 -12.52
CA SER A 69 -35.01 -17.52 -11.13
C SER A 69 -34.89 -19.03 -10.92
N ILE A 70 -33.88 -19.45 -10.16
CA ILE A 70 -33.89 -20.73 -9.46
C ILE A 70 -34.14 -20.42 -7.99
N ASP A 71 -35.30 -20.84 -7.52
CA ASP A 71 -35.72 -20.82 -6.12
C ASP A 71 -34.85 -21.79 -5.30
N LEU A 72 -33.95 -21.24 -4.49
CA LEU A 72 -33.25 -21.97 -3.45
C LEU A 72 -33.77 -21.47 -2.11
N GLY A 73 -34.67 -22.28 -1.54
CA GLY A 73 -35.34 -22.02 -0.28
C GLY A 73 -34.39 -21.60 0.84
N GLU A 74 -34.89 -20.69 1.67
CA GLU A 74 -34.24 -20.13 2.85
C GLU A 74 -33.66 -21.22 3.77
N VAL A 75 -32.35 -21.37 3.75
CA VAL A 75 -31.61 -21.94 4.88
C VAL A 75 -30.94 -20.78 5.60
N HIS A 76 -31.64 -20.25 6.61
CA HIS A 76 -31.11 -19.26 7.55
C HIS A 76 -30.06 -19.91 8.45
N LEU A 77 -28.85 -20.13 7.92
CA LEU A 77 -27.67 -20.39 8.74
C LEU A 77 -27.33 -19.09 9.47
N ARG A 78 -27.82 -18.94 10.70
CA ARG A 78 -27.24 -17.97 11.64
C ARG A 78 -25.80 -18.39 11.92
N SER A 79 -24.86 -17.94 11.09
CA SER A 79 -23.45 -17.95 11.45
C SER A 79 -23.31 -17.14 12.76
N PRO A 80 -22.74 -17.73 13.83
CA PRO A 80 -22.48 -16.97 15.04
C PRO A 80 -21.54 -15.82 14.69
N SER A 81 -21.94 -14.60 15.06
CA SER A 81 -21.11 -13.42 14.86
C SER A 81 -19.73 -13.63 15.50
N PRO A 82 -18.62 -13.21 14.84
CA PRO A 82 -17.28 -13.39 15.38
C PRO A 82 -17.15 -12.83 16.80
N PRO A 83 -16.27 -13.38 17.66
CA PRO A 83 -16.18 -13.03 19.07
C PRO A 83 -15.83 -11.57 19.37
N TRP A 84 -15.39 -10.80 18.38
CA TRP A 84 -15.15 -9.35 18.46
C TRP A 84 -16.42 -8.50 18.26
N ARG A 85 -17.56 -9.09 17.89
CA ARG A 85 -18.89 -8.45 17.84
C ARG A 85 -19.63 -8.46 19.19
N ARG A 86 -18.95 -8.19 20.31
CA ARG A 86 -19.64 -7.89 21.56
C ARG A 86 -20.02 -6.41 21.56
N VAL A 87 -21.26 -6.11 21.19
CA VAL A 87 -21.81 -4.75 21.21
C VAL A 87 -22.10 -4.37 22.67
N ASP A 88 -21.37 -3.40 23.19
CA ASP A 88 -21.81 -2.66 24.38
C ASP A 88 -22.70 -1.50 23.91
N PHE A 89 -24.01 -1.66 24.05
CA PHE A 89 -24.99 -0.64 23.64
C PHE A 89 -24.94 0.63 24.51
N HIS A 90 -24.15 0.65 25.58
CA HIS A 90 -23.95 1.83 26.42
C HIS A 90 -22.72 2.65 26.03
N ALA A 91 -21.83 2.11 25.18
CA ALA A 91 -20.68 2.84 24.65
C ALA A 91 -21.05 3.55 23.33
N ARG A 92 -20.43 4.71 23.08
CA ARG A 92 -20.57 5.39 21.79
C ARG A 92 -20.09 4.47 20.66
N PRO A 93 -20.83 4.33 19.55
CA PRO A 93 -20.38 3.54 18.40
C PRO A 93 -19.03 4.01 17.87
N ARG A 94 -18.15 3.06 17.57
CA ARG A 94 -16.76 3.35 17.17
C ARG A 94 -16.61 3.36 15.65
N ILE A 95 -15.88 4.31 15.11
CA ILE A 95 -15.53 4.32 13.68
C ILE A 95 -14.02 4.39 13.56
N ALA A 96 -13.42 3.47 12.81
CA ALA A 96 -12.05 3.60 12.35
C ALA A 96 -12.06 4.01 10.88
N LEU A 97 -11.23 5.00 10.55
CA LEU A 97 -11.03 5.46 9.18
C LEU A 97 -9.61 5.11 8.74
N VAL A 98 -9.51 4.50 7.56
CA VAL A 98 -8.24 4.16 6.91
C VAL A 98 -8.12 4.93 5.60
N ILE A 99 -6.93 5.46 5.35
CA ILE A 99 -6.57 6.00 4.04
C ILE A 99 -5.46 5.16 3.44
N ASP A 100 -5.78 4.50 2.32
CA ASP A 100 -4.89 3.62 1.56
C ASP A 100 -3.93 4.40 0.65
N ASP A 101 -3.04 3.72 -0.06
CA ASP A 101 -2.13 4.29 -1.07
C ASP A 101 -1.24 5.47 -0.61
N MET A 102 -0.87 5.49 0.67
CA MET A 102 0.06 6.48 1.19
C MET A 102 1.51 6.17 0.77
N GLY A 103 2.34 7.23 0.68
CA GLY A 103 3.76 7.12 0.35
C GLY A 103 4.22 7.86 -0.92
N TYR A 104 3.30 8.50 -1.65
CA TYR A 104 3.62 9.22 -2.89
C TYR A 104 3.34 10.73 -2.88
N SER A 105 2.54 11.24 -1.93
CA SER A 105 2.09 12.63 -1.94
C SER A 105 2.17 13.25 -0.55
N TRP A 106 3.19 14.07 -0.33
CA TRP A 106 3.30 14.91 0.87
C TRP A 106 2.12 15.85 1.03
N ALA A 107 1.59 16.42 -0.06
CA ALA A 107 0.44 17.31 0.01
C ALA A 107 -0.83 16.61 0.54
N ALA A 108 -1.07 15.35 0.17
CA ALA A 108 -2.18 14.58 0.73
C ALA A 108 -1.89 14.11 2.16
N TYR A 109 -0.65 13.72 2.43
CA TYR A 109 -0.18 13.35 3.76
C TYR A 109 -0.37 14.48 4.77
N ASP A 110 0.08 15.70 4.47
CA ASP A 110 0.00 16.84 5.38
C ASP A 110 -1.45 17.15 5.75
N ARG A 111 -2.35 17.15 4.76
CA ARG A 111 -3.80 17.31 4.98
C ARG A 111 -4.36 16.30 5.97
N LEU A 112 -3.97 15.03 5.85
CA LEU A 112 -4.42 13.95 6.73
C LEU A 112 -3.76 14.02 8.11
N ASN A 113 -2.48 14.33 8.17
CA ASN A 113 -1.70 14.39 9.40
C ASN A 113 -2.07 15.61 10.28
N ASP A 114 -2.60 16.66 9.68
CA ASP A 114 -3.12 17.85 10.37
C ASP A 114 -4.53 17.64 10.95
N LEU A 115 -5.22 16.55 10.59
CA LEU A 115 -6.56 16.29 11.12
C LEU A 115 -6.51 15.96 12.62
N PRO A 116 -7.24 16.68 13.49
CA PRO A 116 -7.15 16.53 14.94
C PRO A 116 -7.89 15.28 15.47
N VAL A 117 -7.99 14.22 14.68
CA VAL A 117 -8.71 12.98 14.98
C VAL A 117 -7.84 11.75 14.70
N PRO A 118 -8.06 10.62 15.39
CA PRO A 118 -7.35 9.38 15.08
C PRO A 118 -7.63 8.89 13.66
N LEU A 119 -6.58 8.54 12.93
CA LEU A 119 -6.64 7.98 11.57
C LEU A 119 -5.61 6.85 11.44
N THR A 120 -5.94 5.84 10.67
CA THR A 120 -4.94 4.84 10.23
C THR A 120 -4.57 5.13 8.77
N MET A 121 -3.29 5.17 8.46
CA MET A 121 -2.77 5.38 7.11
C MET A 121 -2.04 4.11 6.64
N ALA A 122 -2.40 3.61 5.45
CA ALA A 122 -1.79 2.42 4.87
C ALA A 122 -0.74 2.81 3.83
N PHE A 123 0.52 2.49 4.12
CA PHE A 123 1.68 2.91 3.33
C PHE A 123 2.18 1.80 2.42
N LEU A 124 2.37 2.12 1.14
CA LEU A 124 2.95 1.19 0.17
C LEU A 124 4.45 1.00 0.46
N PRO A 125 4.92 -0.24 0.70
CA PRO A 125 6.25 -0.51 1.26
C PRO A 125 7.41 -0.06 0.36
N PHE A 126 7.23 -0.02 -0.96
CA PHE A 126 8.29 0.33 -1.92
C PHE A 126 8.16 1.76 -2.48
N SER A 127 7.33 2.59 -1.86
CA SER A 127 7.24 4.01 -2.21
C SER A 127 8.40 4.78 -1.56
N ALA A 128 8.96 5.75 -2.28
CA ALA A 128 10.22 6.40 -1.90
C ALA A 128 10.11 7.16 -0.56
N ASP A 129 8.96 7.79 -0.31
CA ASP A 129 8.79 8.71 0.81
C ASP A 129 8.02 8.10 2.00
N ALA A 130 7.49 6.87 1.87
CA ALA A 130 6.63 6.27 2.89
C ALA A 130 7.28 6.21 4.28
N GLN A 131 8.55 5.83 4.36
CA GLN A 131 9.21 5.74 5.66
C GLN A 131 9.39 7.13 6.32
N GLU A 132 9.72 8.15 5.53
CA GLU A 132 9.86 9.51 6.03
C GLU A 132 8.51 10.06 6.51
N MET A 133 7.43 9.78 5.78
CA MET A 133 6.07 10.10 6.20
C MET A 133 5.69 9.38 7.50
N ILE A 134 6.03 8.10 7.67
CA ILE A 134 5.76 7.38 8.93
C ILE A 134 6.56 7.97 10.09
N ASP A 135 7.81 8.40 9.87
CA ASP A 135 8.62 9.02 10.93
C ASP A 135 8.06 10.39 11.36
N ALA A 136 7.42 11.13 10.44
CA ALA A 136 6.78 12.41 10.69
C ALA A 136 5.33 12.31 11.21
N LEU A 137 4.81 11.09 11.38
CA LEU A 137 3.41 10.83 11.69
C LEU A 137 3.03 11.37 13.07
N TRP A 138 1.93 12.11 13.14
CA TRP A 138 1.41 12.61 14.41
C TRP A 138 1.09 11.43 15.35
N PRO A 139 1.50 11.45 16.63
CA PRO A 139 1.37 10.29 17.52
C PRO A 139 -0.06 9.77 17.78
N ARG A 140 -1.09 10.49 17.33
CA ARG A 140 -2.49 10.05 17.41
C ARG A 140 -2.95 9.25 16.19
N HIS A 141 -2.19 9.25 15.10
CA HIS A 141 -2.44 8.40 13.95
C HIS A 141 -1.73 7.04 14.11
N ASP A 142 -2.00 6.14 13.19
CA ASP A 142 -1.38 4.82 13.11
C ASP A 142 -0.93 4.53 11.68
N ALA A 143 0.18 3.83 11.54
CA ALA A 143 0.65 3.34 10.25
C ALA A 143 0.39 1.84 10.12
N ILE A 144 -0.05 1.40 8.95
CA ILE A 144 -0.08 0.00 8.54
C ILE A 144 0.61 -0.17 7.19
N VAL A 145 1.09 -1.38 6.90
CA VAL A 145 1.67 -1.68 5.58
C VAL A 145 0.54 -1.97 4.59
N HIS A 146 0.49 -1.24 3.48
CA HIS A 146 -0.43 -1.52 2.37
C HIS A 146 0.28 -2.45 1.38
N LEU A 147 0.03 -3.75 1.49
CA LEU A 147 0.78 -4.82 0.84
C LEU A 147 0.23 -5.12 -0.56
N PRO A 148 1.01 -4.90 -1.64
CA PRO A 148 0.63 -5.28 -2.99
C PRO A 148 0.33 -6.77 -3.13
N MET A 149 -0.85 -7.11 -3.63
CA MET A 149 -1.30 -8.50 -3.82
C MET A 149 -1.97 -8.66 -5.18
N GLU A 150 -1.83 -9.82 -5.80
CA GLU A 150 -2.32 -10.08 -7.16
C GLU A 150 -3.85 -9.88 -7.30
N PRO A 151 -4.31 -9.03 -8.23
CA PRO A 151 -5.71 -8.92 -8.61
C PRO A 151 -6.09 -9.93 -9.72
N ILE A 152 -7.39 -10.13 -9.94
CA ILE A 152 -7.92 -10.94 -11.04
C ILE A 152 -7.60 -10.31 -12.41
N ALA A 153 -7.68 -8.99 -12.52
CA ALA A 153 -7.43 -8.28 -13.77
C ALA A 153 -5.93 -7.99 -13.94
N GLU A 154 -5.29 -8.66 -14.90
CA GLU A 154 -3.84 -8.54 -15.17
C GLU A 154 -3.40 -7.12 -15.59
N THR A 155 -4.33 -6.28 -16.07
CA THR A 155 -4.06 -4.89 -16.45
C THR A 155 -3.80 -3.96 -15.26
N HIS A 156 -4.00 -4.43 -14.03
CA HIS A 156 -3.89 -3.63 -12.81
C HIS A 156 -2.85 -4.18 -11.84
N LEU A 157 -1.66 -4.54 -12.32
CA LEU A 157 -0.59 -5.03 -11.43
C LEU A 157 -0.38 -4.06 -10.26
N ALA A 158 -0.37 -4.61 -9.04
CA ALA A 158 -0.36 -3.87 -7.77
C ALA A 158 0.96 -3.12 -7.49
N GLY A 159 1.88 -3.07 -8.47
CA GLY A 159 3.19 -2.43 -8.36
C GLY A 159 4.29 -3.31 -7.76
N PRO A 160 5.42 -2.69 -7.36
CA PRO A 160 6.58 -3.40 -6.84
C PRO A 160 6.29 -4.26 -5.62
N GLY A 161 6.89 -5.45 -5.57
CA GLY A 161 6.76 -6.37 -4.43
C GLY A 161 5.41 -7.08 -4.31
N MET A 162 4.59 -7.06 -5.37
CA MET A 162 3.33 -7.79 -5.42
C MET A 162 3.49 -9.28 -5.11
N LEU A 163 2.72 -9.76 -4.13
CA LEU A 163 2.57 -11.18 -3.86
C LEU A 163 1.61 -11.80 -4.87
N SER A 164 2.03 -12.91 -5.49
CA SER A 164 1.25 -13.62 -6.51
C SER A 164 0.90 -15.05 -6.08
N THR A 165 -0.23 -15.54 -6.57
CA THR A 165 -0.71 -16.92 -6.40
C THR A 165 0.19 -17.97 -7.06
N ASP A 166 1.03 -17.56 -8.02
CA ASP A 166 2.02 -18.42 -8.66
C ASP A 166 3.27 -18.65 -7.79
N MET A 167 3.46 -17.83 -6.75
CA MET A 167 4.56 -17.99 -5.81
C MET A 167 4.34 -19.20 -4.88
N ASP A 168 5.39 -19.94 -4.56
CA ASP A 168 5.35 -20.94 -3.49
C ASP A 168 5.32 -20.29 -2.09
N ALA A 169 5.18 -21.10 -1.05
CA ALA A 169 5.06 -20.61 0.32
C ALA A 169 6.31 -19.84 0.79
N ASP A 170 7.50 -20.26 0.39
CA ASP A 170 8.74 -19.60 0.79
C ASP A 170 8.88 -18.27 0.06
N ALA A 171 8.58 -18.21 -1.24
CA ALA A 171 8.57 -16.98 -2.02
C ALA A 171 7.56 -15.96 -1.47
N ILE A 172 6.35 -16.38 -1.10
CA ILE A 172 5.34 -15.51 -0.46
C ILE A 172 5.87 -14.97 0.86
N LYS A 173 6.44 -15.85 1.69
CA LYS A 173 7.03 -15.46 2.97
C LYS A 173 8.14 -14.43 2.75
N TRP A 174 9.11 -14.71 1.89
CA TRP A 174 10.23 -13.80 1.63
C TRP A 174 9.77 -12.47 1.04
N GLY A 175 8.80 -12.48 0.12
CA GLY A 175 8.19 -11.28 -0.43
C GLY A 175 7.52 -10.42 0.65
N LEU A 176 6.73 -11.06 1.53
CA LEU A 176 6.14 -10.40 2.69
C LEU A 176 7.23 -9.80 3.60
N LEU A 177 8.27 -10.57 3.94
CA LEU A 177 9.35 -10.08 4.80
C LEU A 177 10.11 -8.91 4.18
N ALA A 178 10.33 -8.93 2.88
CA ALA A 178 10.98 -7.85 2.15
C ALA A 178 10.13 -6.56 2.14
N ALA A 179 8.80 -6.69 1.98
CA ALA A 179 7.87 -5.56 2.09
C ALA A 179 7.85 -5.00 3.52
N LEU A 180 7.72 -5.87 4.52
CA LEU A 180 7.71 -5.49 5.94
C LEU A 180 9.02 -4.85 6.41
N SER A 181 10.15 -5.16 5.78
CA SER A 181 11.45 -4.58 6.12
C SER A 181 11.69 -3.19 5.56
N GLN A 182 10.86 -2.73 4.60
CA GLN A 182 10.99 -1.37 4.06
C GLN A 182 10.50 -0.32 5.05
N LEU A 183 9.55 -0.69 5.90
CA LEU A 183 8.87 0.21 6.82
C LEU A 183 9.18 -0.17 8.28
N ARG A 184 8.99 0.77 9.20
CA ARG A 184 9.02 0.57 10.66
C ARG A 184 7.90 1.37 11.31
N GLY A 185 7.55 1.04 12.55
CA GLY A 185 6.55 1.79 13.32
C GLY A 185 5.09 1.51 12.93
N TYR A 186 4.83 0.42 12.19
CA TYR A 186 3.48 0.01 11.82
C TYR A 186 2.88 -1.01 12.80
N SER A 187 1.55 -1.07 12.85
CA SER A 187 0.79 -1.93 13.77
C SER A 187 0.16 -3.16 13.10
N GLY A 188 0.04 -3.15 11.77
CA GLY A 188 -0.65 -4.17 11.00
C GLY A 188 -0.40 -4.07 9.50
N VAL A 189 -1.12 -4.88 8.74
CA VAL A 189 -1.04 -4.96 7.28
C VAL A 189 -2.43 -4.92 6.67
N ASN A 190 -2.56 -4.26 5.53
CA ASN A 190 -3.76 -4.23 4.71
C ASN A 190 -3.40 -4.59 3.25
N ASN A 191 -4.30 -5.19 2.48
CA ASN A 191 -4.02 -5.54 1.09
C ASN A 191 -4.29 -4.38 0.11
N HIS A 192 -3.30 -4.08 -0.73
CA HIS A 192 -3.47 -3.26 -1.94
C HIS A 192 -3.93 -4.16 -3.10
N THR A 193 -5.13 -3.91 -3.61
CA THR A 193 -5.82 -4.78 -4.59
C THR A 193 -6.02 -6.21 -4.06
N GLY A 194 -5.48 -7.25 -4.70
CA GLY A 194 -5.45 -8.61 -4.15
C GLY A 194 -6.66 -9.48 -4.43
N SER A 195 -7.57 -9.11 -5.33
CA SER A 195 -8.83 -9.86 -5.54
C SER A 195 -8.65 -11.33 -5.94
N ARG A 196 -7.50 -11.69 -6.53
CA ARG A 196 -7.11 -13.08 -6.80
C ARG A 196 -6.37 -13.69 -5.61
N PHE A 197 -5.40 -12.98 -5.05
CA PHE A 197 -4.58 -13.47 -3.94
C PHE A 197 -5.38 -13.72 -2.65
N THR A 198 -6.26 -12.80 -2.25
CA THR A 198 -7.07 -12.91 -1.02
C THR A 198 -8.16 -13.98 -1.10
N ALA A 199 -8.43 -14.53 -2.29
CA ALA A 199 -9.27 -15.70 -2.50
C ALA A 199 -8.51 -17.04 -2.40
N ASP A 200 -7.16 -17.01 -2.44
CA ASP A 200 -6.34 -18.21 -2.33
C ASP A 200 -6.04 -18.53 -0.86
N ARG A 201 -6.68 -19.59 -0.36
CA ARG A 201 -6.56 -20.03 1.03
C ARG A 201 -5.15 -20.44 1.41
N ALA A 202 -4.42 -21.14 0.54
CA ALA A 202 -3.09 -21.63 0.87
C ALA A 202 -2.11 -20.46 0.98
N ARG A 203 -2.26 -19.45 0.11
CA ARG A 203 -1.36 -18.30 0.02
C ARG A 203 -1.63 -17.33 1.16
N MET A 204 -2.91 -17.06 1.44
CA MET A 204 -3.31 -16.27 2.60
C MET A 204 -2.91 -16.90 3.92
N ALA A 205 -2.94 -18.23 4.06
CA ALA A 205 -2.51 -18.89 5.29
C ALA A 205 -1.02 -18.63 5.60
N VAL A 206 -0.16 -18.55 4.58
CA VAL A 206 1.26 -18.19 4.75
C VAL A 206 1.37 -16.76 5.26
N VAL A 207 0.71 -15.79 4.60
CA VAL A 207 0.75 -14.38 5.00
C VAL A 207 0.25 -14.20 6.42
N LEU A 208 -0.97 -14.66 6.72
CA LEU A 208 -1.59 -14.48 8.03
C LEU A 208 -0.80 -15.19 9.15
N GLY A 209 -0.23 -16.36 8.85
CA GLY A 209 0.63 -17.08 9.80
C GLY A 209 1.88 -16.28 10.18
N GLU A 210 2.55 -15.67 9.20
CA GLU A 210 3.73 -14.82 9.47
C GLU A 210 3.36 -13.52 10.19
N LEU A 211 2.24 -12.88 9.83
CA LEU A 211 1.75 -11.68 10.53
C LEU A 211 1.42 -11.98 12.01
N ASN A 212 0.73 -13.09 12.26
CA ASN A 212 0.39 -13.51 13.61
C ASN A 212 1.63 -13.77 14.48
N ARG A 213 2.68 -14.42 13.94
CA ARG A 213 3.96 -14.61 14.66
C ARG A 213 4.65 -13.30 15.04
N ARG A 214 4.39 -12.24 14.28
CA ARG A 214 4.94 -10.90 14.49
C ARG A 214 4.04 -10.01 15.36
N GLY A 215 2.89 -10.52 15.80
CA GLY A 215 1.91 -9.75 16.56
C GLY A 215 1.21 -8.67 15.74
N LEU A 216 1.19 -8.81 14.41
CA LEU A 216 0.56 -7.87 13.48
C LEU A 216 -0.87 -8.35 13.16
N PHE A 217 -1.82 -7.43 13.10
CA PHE A 217 -3.14 -7.72 12.55
C PHE A 217 -3.14 -7.63 11.02
N PHE A 218 -4.11 -8.27 10.39
CA PHE A 218 -4.42 -8.08 8.98
C PHE A 218 -5.80 -7.41 8.83
N LEU A 219 -5.88 -6.32 8.11
CA LEU A 219 -7.12 -5.69 7.68
C LEU A 219 -7.38 -6.09 6.23
N ASP A 220 -8.47 -6.80 5.96
CA ASP A 220 -8.90 -7.13 4.59
C ASP A 220 -9.72 -5.98 4.00
N SER A 221 -9.29 -5.45 2.85
CA SER A 221 -10.03 -4.44 2.07
C SER A 221 -11.25 -5.01 1.33
N ILE A 222 -11.46 -6.33 1.35
CA ILE A 222 -12.59 -7.04 0.72
C ILE A 222 -12.69 -6.68 -0.76
N THR A 223 -11.61 -6.98 -1.50
CA THR A 223 -11.50 -6.71 -2.96
C THR A 223 -12.07 -7.84 -3.81
N THR A 224 -12.62 -8.88 -3.18
CA THR A 224 -13.25 -10.04 -3.81
C THR A 224 -14.52 -10.41 -3.02
N PRO A 225 -15.56 -10.99 -3.66
CA PRO A 225 -16.76 -11.44 -2.95
C PRO A 225 -16.53 -12.69 -2.08
N ARG A 226 -15.38 -13.37 -2.22
CA ARG A 226 -15.06 -14.60 -1.48
C ARG A 226 -13.65 -14.53 -0.84
N PRO A 227 -13.39 -13.54 0.04
CA PRO A 227 -12.12 -13.48 0.73
C PRO A 227 -12.05 -14.62 1.75
N VAL A 228 -10.88 -15.21 1.92
CA VAL A 228 -10.69 -16.36 2.83
C VAL A 228 -10.05 -15.96 4.16
N ALA A 229 -9.69 -14.69 4.34
CA ALA A 229 -8.96 -14.21 5.50
C ALA A 229 -9.73 -14.44 6.81
N HIS A 230 -11.03 -14.11 6.86
CA HIS A 230 -11.85 -14.35 8.05
C HIS A 230 -11.99 -15.85 8.37
N LEU A 231 -12.16 -16.71 7.36
CA LEU A 231 -12.27 -18.16 7.56
C LEU A 231 -11.01 -18.74 8.20
N ILE A 232 -9.83 -18.27 7.76
CA ILE A 232 -8.54 -18.67 8.35
C ILE A 232 -8.44 -18.12 9.77
N ALA A 233 -8.83 -16.86 9.99
CA ALA A 233 -8.80 -16.23 11.31
C ALA A 233 -9.67 -16.95 12.34
N GLU A 234 -10.87 -17.39 11.96
CA GLU A 234 -11.76 -18.17 12.81
C GLU A 234 -11.19 -19.53 13.18
N ALA A 235 -10.53 -20.19 12.23
CA ALA A 235 -9.91 -21.50 12.45
C ALA A 235 -8.66 -21.43 13.34
N GLU A 236 -7.78 -20.44 13.07
CA GLU A 236 -6.44 -20.36 13.67
C GLU A 236 -6.33 -19.36 14.83
N GLY A 237 -7.37 -18.54 15.04
CA GLY A 237 -7.38 -17.48 16.06
C GLY A 237 -6.54 -16.25 15.72
N PHE A 238 -6.30 -15.99 14.43
CA PHE A 238 -5.52 -14.83 13.98
C PHE A 238 -6.30 -13.52 14.10
N SER A 239 -5.58 -12.41 14.27
CA SER A 239 -6.17 -11.07 14.34
C SER A 239 -6.45 -10.54 12.94
N VAL A 240 -7.64 -10.84 12.41
CA VAL A 240 -8.14 -10.31 11.13
C VAL A 240 -9.32 -9.38 11.36
N LEU A 241 -9.32 -8.27 10.64
CA LEU A 241 -10.40 -7.30 10.55
C LEU A 241 -10.84 -7.19 9.08
N GLU A 242 -12.07 -6.75 8.85
CA GLU A 242 -12.61 -6.55 7.51
C GLU A 242 -13.17 -5.14 7.39
N ARG A 243 -12.96 -4.51 6.24
CA ARG A 243 -13.60 -3.24 5.89
C ARG A 243 -15.12 -3.39 5.82
N ASN A 244 -15.86 -2.43 6.38
CA ASN A 244 -17.30 -2.33 6.20
C ASN A 244 -17.69 -1.50 4.97
N VAL A 245 -17.03 -0.35 4.76
CA VAL A 245 -17.38 0.61 3.68
C VAL A 245 -16.14 1.07 2.94
N PHE A 246 -16.22 1.05 1.61
CA PHE A 246 -15.26 1.68 0.72
C PHE A 246 -15.80 3.05 0.35
N LEU A 247 -15.06 4.12 0.63
CA LEU A 247 -15.54 5.50 0.49
C LEU A 247 -15.53 5.99 -0.95
N ASP A 248 -14.56 5.52 -1.73
CA ASP A 248 -14.22 6.03 -3.06
C ASP A 248 -13.76 4.91 -4.02
N SER A 249 -14.50 3.79 -4.05
CA SER A 249 -14.13 2.56 -4.76
C SER A 249 -13.94 2.70 -6.28
N ASP A 250 -14.47 3.75 -6.89
CA ASP A 250 -14.36 4.02 -8.33
C ASP A 250 -13.98 5.50 -8.51
N TYR A 251 -12.74 5.73 -8.91
CA TYR A 251 -12.21 7.08 -9.10
C TYR A 251 -12.84 7.80 -10.30
N ASP A 252 -13.14 7.08 -11.38
CA ASP A 252 -13.62 7.69 -12.63
C ASP A 252 -15.02 8.29 -12.49
N THR A 253 -15.82 7.70 -11.60
CA THR A 253 -17.17 8.18 -11.29
C THR A 253 -17.24 8.92 -9.97
N LEU A 254 -16.11 9.22 -9.31
CA LEU A 254 -16.06 9.75 -7.96
C LEU A 254 -16.59 11.19 -7.85
N THR A 255 -17.54 11.39 -6.95
CA THR A 255 -18.07 12.70 -6.56
C THR A 255 -18.12 12.85 -5.05
N SER A 256 -18.08 14.08 -4.56
CA SER A 256 -18.23 14.36 -3.12
C SER A 256 -19.54 13.80 -2.54
N GLN A 257 -20.59 13.68 -3.36
CA GLN A 257 -21.88 13.13 -2.92
C GLN A 257 -21.81 11.61 -2.71
N GLN A 258 -21.07 10.87 -3.55
CA GLN A 258 -20.83 9.45 -3.32
C GLN A 258 -20.04 9.24 -2.02
N VAL A 259 -18.97 10.00 -1.80
CA VAL A 259 -18.18 9.89 -0.55
C VAL A 259 -19.05 10.16 0.68
N ARG A 260 -19.87 11.24 0.66
CA ARG A 260 -20.84 11.52 1.74
C ARG A 260 -21.84 10.39 1.95
N THR A 261 -22.32 9.77 0.88
CA THR A 261 -23.26 8.65 0.94
C THR A 261 -22.62 7.42 1.60
N GLN A 262 -21.34 7.15 1.30
CA GLN A 262 -20.58 6.08 1.92
C GLN A 262 -20.28 6.37 3.40
N LEU A 263 -19.90 7.61 3.77
CA LEU A 263 -19.73 7.99 5.17
C LEU A 263 -21.03 7.84 5.98
N ALA A 264 -22.17 8.26 5.42
CA ALA A 264 -23.47 8.03 6.05
C ALA A 264 -23.81 6.54 6.19
N LYS A 265 -23.35 5.69 5.25
CA LYS A 265 -23.46 4.23 5.35
C LYS A 265 -22.58 3.68 6.46
N LEU A 266 -21.35 4.19 6.58
CA LEU A 266 -20.40 3.82 7.63
C LEU A 266 -20.97 4.12 9.03
N GLU A 267 -21.53 5.31 9.21
CA GLU A 267 -22.23 5.72 10.42
C GLU A 267 -23.40 4.78 10.77
N ARG A 268 -24.25 4.45 9.79
CA ARG A 268 -25.37 3.50 9.97
C ARG A 268 -24.89 2.12 10.41
N ILE A 269 -23.81 1.61 9.82
CA ILE A 269 -23.22 0.32 10.21
C ILE A 269 -22.70 0.41 11.65
N ALA A 270 -21.92 1.44 11.97
CA ALA A 270 -21.40 1.63 13.33
C ALA A 270 -22.52 1.71 14.37
N GLN A 271 -23.60 2.44 14.09
CA GLN A 271 -24.78 2.49 14.97
C GLN A 271 -25.40 1.11 15.20
N SER A 272 -25.53 0.29 14.16
CA SER A 272 -26.16 -1.02 14.26
C SER A 272 -25.25 -2.12 14.84
N GLU A 273 -23.94 -2.04 14.59
CA GLU A 273 -22.97 -3.09 14.94
C GLU A 273 -22.03 -2.69 16.08
N GLY A 274 -22.17 -1.48 16.63
CA GLY A 274 -21.30 -0.90 17.66
C GLY A 274 -19.95 -0.40 17.13
N GLN A 275 -19.51 -0.86 15.96
CA GLN A 275 -18.29 -0.38 15.32
C GLN A 275 -18.33 -0.51 13.79
N ALA A 276 -17.55 0.29 13.08
CA ALA A 276 -17.31 0.10 11.65
C ALA A 276 -15.94 0.62 11.20
N ILE A 277 -15.44 0.06 10.10
CA ILE A 277 -14.20 0.43 9.42
C ILE A 277 -14.53 0.97 8.02
N GLY A 278 -14.16 2.22 7.77
CA GLY A 278 -14.18 2.85 6.45
C GLY A 278 -12.77 2.90 5.85
N ILE A 279 -12.64 2.61 4.56
CA ILE A 279 -11.39 2.80 3.81
C ILE A 279 -11.66 3.74 2.65
N GLY A 280 -10.78 4.72 2.46
CA GLY A 280 -10.72 5.55 1.26
C GLY A 280 -9.27 5.74 0.78
N HIS A 281 -9.08 6.60 -0.20
CA HIS A 281 -7.77 6.93 -0.78
C HIS A 281 -7.49 8.43 -0.70
N PRO A 282 -6.22 8.87 -0.89
CA PRO A 282 -5.79 10.26 -0.80
C PRO A 282 -6.23 11.12 -2.00
N TYR A 283 -7.41 10.85 -2.57
CA TYR A 283 -7.99 11.67 -3.62
C TYR A 283 -8.50 12.98 -3.05
N ALA A 284 -8.22 14.09 -3.74
CA ALA A 284 -8.62 15.42 -3.27
C ALA A 284 -10.12 15.51 -2.92
N ILE A 285 -10.99 14.91 -3.75
CA ILE A 285 -12.44 14.86 -3.52
C ILE A 285 -12.79 14.10 -2.23
N THR A 286 -12.10 12.99 -1.95
CA THR A 286 -12.28 12.20 -0.73
C THR A 286 -11.83 12.99 0.48
N LEU A 287 -10.63 13.56 0.45
CA LEU A 287 -10.06 14.36 1.53
C LEU A 287 -10.96 15.55 1.89
N ASP A 288 -11.44 16.31 0.90
CA ASP A 288 -12.34 17.46 1.12
C ASP A 288 -13.62 17.09 1.89
N VAL A 289 -14.12 15.87 1.69
CA VAL A 289 -15.32 15.37 2.37
C VAL A 289 -14.99 14.79 3.74
N VAL A 290 -13.91 14.00 3.83
CA VAL A 290 -13.45 13.38 5.08
C VAL A 290 -13.09 14.42 6.12
N GLU A 291 -12.37 15.48 5.74
CA GLU A 291 -11.98 16.57 6.65
C GLU A 291 -13.22 17.20 7.30
N ARG A 292 -14.20 17.59 6.49
CA ARG A 292 -15.46 18.18 6.98
C ARG A 292 -16.28 17.21 7.82
N TRP A 293 -16.28 15.93 7.44
CA TRP A 293 -17.00 14.91 8.20
C TRP A 293 -16.35 14.64 9.57
N ALA A 294 -15.02 14.70 9.64
CA ALA A 294 -14.27 14.48 10.87
C ALA A 294 -14.48 15.60 11.90
N GLU A 295 -14.77 16.83 11.47
CA GLU A 295 -15.02 17.97 12.36
C GLU A 295 -16.21 17.77 13.30
N ASP A 296 -17.24 17.06 12.87
CA ASP A 296 -18.53 16.98 13.60
C ASP A 296 -19.04 15.55 13.84
N VAL A 297 -18.29 14.51 13.42
CA VAL A 297 -18.67 13.10 13.66
C VAL A 297 -18.80 12.75 15.13
N GLU A 298 -17.95 13.29 16.00
CA GLU A 298 -18.05 13.05 17.45
C GLU A 298 -19.28 13.73 18.05
N ALA A 299 -19.67 14.90 17.52
CA ALA A 299 -20.89 15.59 17.90
C ALA A 299 -22.15 14.83 17.46
N ARG A 300 -22.05 14.04 16.37
CA ARG A 300 -23.07 13.06 15.96
C ARG A 300 -23.12 11.79 16.82
N GLY A 301 -22.29 11.68 17.85
CA GLY A 301 -22.37 10.62 18.86
C GLY A 301 -21.48 9.41 18.60
N PHE A 302 -20.54 9.51 17.67
CA PHE A 302 -19.54 8.48 17.38
C PHE A 302 -18.23 8.74 18.12
N SER A 303 -17.38 7.71 18.21
CA SER A 303 -16.00 7.84 18.65
C SER A 303 -15.06 7.39 17.55
N LEU A 304 -14.17 8.27 17.11
CA LEU A 304 -13.11 7.90 16.17
C LEU A 304 -12.00 7.15 16.90
N VAL A 305 -11.57 6.03 16.33
CA VAL A 305 -10.54 5.14 16.89
C VAL A 305 -9.60 4.65 15.81
N LEU A 306 -8.46 4.09 16.21
CA LEU A 306 -7.51 3.47 15.29
C LEU A 306 -7.95 2.04 14.98
N VAL A 307 -7.55 1.51 13.83
CA VAL A 307 -7.86 0.11 13.45
C VAL A 307 -7.33 -0.87 14.51
N LYS A 308 -6.15 -0.62 15.07
CA LYS A 308 -5.57 -1.44 16.15
C LYS A 308 -6.41 -1.50 17.43
N ASP A 309 -7.28 -0.51 17.67
CA ASP A 309 -8.18 -0.48 18.83
C ASP A 309 -9.41 -1.40 18.62
N LEU A 310 -9.68 -1.77 17.36
CA LEU A 310 -10.71 -2.72 16.97
C LEU A 310 -10.17 -4.14 16.80
N ALA A 311 -8.87 -4.29 16.58
CA ALA A 311 -8.21 -5.57 16.38
C ALA A 311 -8.40 -6.50 17.61
N PRO A 312 -8.78 -7.77 17.39
CA PRO A 312 -8.79 -8.74 18.47
C PRO A 312 -7.40 -8.84 19.09
N ARG A 313 -7.29 -8.68 20.41
CA ARG A 313 -6.01 -8.97 21.09
C ARG A 313 -5.65 -10.43 20.81
N PRO A 314 -4.39 -10.73 20.41
CA PRO A 314 -3.95 -12.09 20.23
C PRO A 314 -4.30 -12.88 21.49
N ARG A 315 -5.10 -13.93 21.34
CA ARG A 315 -5.27 -14.89 22.43
C ARG A 315 -3.94 -15.63 22.50
N HIS A 316 -3.06 -15.21 23.41
CA HIS A 316 -2.05 -16.14 23.91
C HIS A 316 -2.83 -17.29 24.55
N ARG A 317 -3.09 -18.36 23.79
CA ARG A 317 -3.42 -19.64 24.40
C ARG A 317 -2.19 -20.01 25.21
N THR A 318 -2.26 -19.78 26.50
CA THR A 318 -1.26 -20.32 27.40
C THR A 318 -1.46 -21.84 27.42
N LEU A 319 -0.41 -22.61 27.69
CA LEU A 319 -0.54 -24.07 27.87
C LEU A 319 -1.55 -24.47 28.97
N ALA A 320 -2.01 -23.51 29.78
CA ALA A 320 -3.07 -23.68 30.76
C ALA A 320 -4.48 -23.78 30.13
N ASP A 321 -4.69 -23.21 28.93
CA ASP A 321 -5.99 -23.21 28.24
C ASP A 321 -6.28 -24.52 27.48
N LEU A 322 -5.34 -25.49 27.53
CA LEU A 322 -5.42 -26.80 26.88
C LEU A 322 -5.53 -27.96 27.89
N ARG A 323 -5.94 -27.69 29.13
CA ARG A 323 -6.17 -28.71 30.17
C ARG A 323 -7.62 -28.81 30.57
#